data_AF-A0A7L1KNX6-F1
#
_entry.id   AF-A0A7L1KNX6-F1
#
_cell.length_a   1.000
_cell.length_b   1.000
_cell.length_c   1.000
_cell.angle_alpha   90.00
_cell.angle_beta   90.00
_cell.angle_gamma   90.00
#
_symmetry.space_group_name_H-M   'P 1'
#
loop_
_entity.id
_entity.type
_entity.pdbx_description
1 polymer ?
#
loop_
_entity_poly.entity_id
_entity_poly.type
_entity_poly.pdbx_seq_one_letter_code
_entity_poly.pdbx_strand_id
1 'polypeptide(L)'
;PADGKMNKIKWILTWPLIFLLFCTIPNCSKPRWEKCFMVTFILSTLWIALFSYFMVWMVTVIGYTLGIPDVIMGITFLAAGTSVPDCMASLIVARQGLGDMAVSNTIGSNVFDILVGLGVPWGLQTMAIDSGSTVKINSKGLVYSVALLLGSV
;
A
#
# COMPACT_ATOMS: atom_id res chain seq x y z
N PRO A 1 19.71 2.11 -23.24
CA PRO A 1 20.47 3.37 -23.25
C PRO A 1 19.52 4.57 -23.37
N ALA A 2 19.11 5.12 -22.22
CA ALA A 2 18.43 6.40 -22.08
C ALA A 2 19.04 7.12 -20.87
N ASP A 3 20.25 7.63 -21.10
CA ASP A 3 20.84 8.86 -20.57
C ASP A 3 20.54 9.28 -19.11
N GLY A 4 21.31 8.68 -18.20
CA GLY A 4 22.31 9.37 -17.39
C GLY A 4 21.88 10.42 -16.35
N LYS A 5 21.10 11.45 -16.72
CA LYS A 5 20.74 12.57 -15.82
C LYS A 5 19.51 12.28 -14.96
N MET A 6 18.43 11.79 -15.57
CA MET A 6 17.21 11.44 -14.84
C MET A 6 17.45 10.29 -13.85
N ASN A 7 18.26 9.31 -14.24
CA ASN A 7 18.65 8.20 -13.36
C ASN A 7 19.58 8.66 -12.23
N LYS A 8 20.49 9.62 -12.47
CA LYS A 8 21.31 10.20 -11.39
C LYS A 8 20.49 11.01 -10.40
N ILE A 9 19.53 11.81 -10.87
CA ILE A 9 18.66 12.61 -9.99
C ILE A 9 17.77 11.68 -9.15
N LYS A 10 17.15 10.68 -9.78
CA LYS A 10 16.40 9.64 -9.06
C LYS A 10 17.30 8.95 -8.04
N TRP A 11 18.49 8.51 -8.44
CA TRP A 11 19.42 7.83 -7.54
C TRP A 11 19.84 8.69 -6.35
N ILE A 12 20.14 9.98 -6.55
CA ILE A 12 20.48 10.93 -5.48
C ILE A 12 19.31 11.15 -4.53
N LEU A 13 18.10 11.28 -5.07
CA LEU A 13 16.89 11.53 -4.28
C LEU A 13 16.48 10.29 -3.47
N THR A 14 16.62 9.09 -4.04
CA THR A 14 16.37 7.83 -3.34
C THR A 14 17.53 7.44 -2.41
N TRP A 15 18.73 8.01 -2.58
CA TRP A 15 19.93 7.68 -1.81
C TRP A 15 19.79 7.79 -0.30
N PRO A 16 19.31 8.92 0.28
CA PRO A 16 19.14 9.03 1.73
C PRO A 16 18.09 8.05 2.24
N LEU A 17 17.05 7.78 1.45
CA LEU A 17 15.96 6.86 1.82
C LEU A 17 16.44 5.40 1.79
N ILE A 18 17.24 5.02 0.79
CA ILE A 18 17.89 3.71 0.69
C ILE A 18 18.92 3.55 1.80
N PHE A 19 19.71 4.58 2.10
CA PHE A 19 20.69 4.53 3.19
C PHE A 19 20.01 4.34 4.55
N LEU A 20 18.92 5.05 4.80
CA LEU A 20 18.13 4.92 6.01
C LEU A 20 17.52 3.51 6.11
N LEU A 21 16.92 3.00 5.02
CA LEU A 21 16.43 1.62 4.96
C LEU A 21 17.53 0.57 5.13
N PHE A 22 18.70 0.77 4.55
CA PHE A 22 19.85 -0.13 4.66
C PHE A 22 20.44 -0.12 6.06
N CYS A 23 20.41 1.02 6.76
CA CYS A 23 20.88 1.13 8.13
C CYS A 23 19.89 0.51 9.13
N THR A 24 18.59 0.51 8.81
CA THR A 24 17.55 0.00 9.71
C THR A 24 17.25 -1.48 9.47
N ILE A 25 17.31 -1.96 8.23
CA ILE A 25 17.05 -3.36 7.85
C ILE A 25 18.36 -4.16 7.85
N PRO A 26 18.59 -5.07 8.82
CA PRO A 26 19.78 -5.92 8.80
C PRO A 26 19.78 -6.77 7.52
N ASN A 27 20.91 -6.81 6.81
CA ASN A 27 20.97 -7.49 5.52
C ASN A 27 21.13 -9.01 5.70
N CYS A 28 20.05 -9.78 5.54
CA CYS A 28 20.05 -11.25 5.65
C CYS A 28 20.81 -11.99 4.55
N SER A 29 21.38 -11.28 3.56
CA SER A 29 22.21 -11.92 2.52
C SER A 29 23.60 -12.33 3.04
N LYS A 30 24.01 -11.89 4.23
CA LYS A 30 25.27 -12.28 4.87
C LYS A 30 25.06 -13.54 5.74
N PRO A 31 25.91 -14.58 5.66
CA PRO A 31 25.77 -15.83 6.41
C PRO A 31 25.79 -15.69 7.95
N ARG A 32 26.22 -14.53 8.49
CA ARG A 32 26.15 -14.21 9.93
C ARG A 32 24.74 -13.83 10.44
N TRP A 33 23.81 -13.45 9.56
CA TRP A 33 22.53 -12.85 9.92
C TRP A 33 21.30 -13.67 9.45
N GLU A 34 21.50 -14.90 8.95
CA GLU A 34 20.40 -15.79 8.51
C GLU A 34 19.35 -16.03 9.60
N LYS A 35 19.75 -16.06 10.88
CA LYS A 35 18.83 -16.25 12.01
C LYS A 35 17.96 -15.02 12.33
N CYS A 36 18.27 -13.85 11.75
CA CYS A 36 17.52 -12.61 11.95
C CYS A 36 16.45 -12.35 10.87
N PHE A 37 16.10 -13.36 10.06
CA PHE A 37 15.06 -13.24 9.02
C PHE A 37 13.75 -12.64 9.55
N MET A 38 13.29 -13.11 10.72
CA MET A 38 12.05 -12.61 11.33
C MET A 38 12.14 -11.12 11.71
N VAL A 39 13.31 -10.67 12.17
CA VAL A 39 13.56 -9.25 12.51
C VAL A 39 13.54 -8.41 11.24
N THR A 40 14.16 -8.88 10.15
CA THR A 40 14.13 -8.15 8.87
C THR A 40 12.72 -8.03 8.32
N PHE A 41 11.91 -9.08 8.44
CA PHE A 41 10.53 -9.11 7.97
C PHE A 41 9.64 -8.14 8.77
N ILE A 42 9.76 -8.13 10.10
CA ILE A 42 9.01 -7.20 10.96
C ILE A 42 9.42 -5.76 10.64
N LEU A 43 10.71 -5.52 10.49
CA LEU A 43 11.23 -4.18 10.29
C LEU A 43 10.91 -3.64 8.89
N SER A 44 10.92 -4.47 7.85
CA SER A 44 10.41 -4.09 6.52
C SER A 44 8.91 -3.81 6.54
N THR A 45 8.13 -4.62 7.27
CA THR A 45 6.68 -4.40 7.42
C THR A 45 6.39 -3.07 8.13
N LEU A 46 7.16 -2.72 9.18
CA LEU A 46 7.04 -1.42 9.85
C LEU A 46 7.36 -0.25 8.92
N TRP A 47 8.39 -0.37 8.08
CA TRP A 47 8.72 0.67 7.09
C TRP A 47 7.62 0.84 6.04
N ILE A 48 7.05 -0.26 5.54
CA ILE A 48 5.92 -0.19 4.62
C ILE A 48 4.72 0.50 5.29
N ALA A 49 4.44 0.19 6.56
CA ALA A 49 3.37 0.85 7.32
C ALA A 49 3.62 2.36 7.47
N LEU A 50 4.86 2.76 7.78
CA LEU A 50 5.23 4.17 7.91
C LEU A 50 5.12 4.91 6.57
N PHE A 51 5.59 4.34 5.46
CA PHE A 51 5.43 4.94 4.14
C PHE A 51 3.97 5.00 3.70
N SER A 52 3.16 4.00 4.03
CA SER A 52 1.72 4.01 3.79
C SER A 52 1.05 5.17 4.52
N TYR A 53 1.40 5.42 5.79
CA TYR A 53 0.92 6.58 6.54
C TYR A 53 1.29 7.92 5.87
N PHE A 54 2.55 8.08 5.47
CA PHE A 54 2.99 9.29 4.75
C PHE A 54 2.25 9.46 3.41
N MET A 55 2.00 8.38 2.68
CA MET A 55 1.26 8.40 1.42
C MET A 55 -0.18 8.90 1.64
N VAL A 56 -0.90 8.34 2.63
CA VAL A 56 -2.26 8.79 2.99
C VAL A 56 -2.26 10.26 3.40
N TRP A 57 -1.29 10.67 4.22
CA TRP A 57 -1.17 12.07 4.66
C TRP A 57 -0.94 13.02 3.49
N MET A 58 -0.07 12.67 2.54
CA MET A 58 0.16 13.52 1.36
C MET A 58 -1.05 13.58 0.43
N VAL A 59 -1.73 12.45 0.22
CA VAL A 59 -2.95 12.38 -0.60
C VAL A 59 -4.06 13.26 -0.01
N THR A 60 -4.23 13.25 1.31
CA THR A 60 -5.24 14.10 2.00
C THR A 60 -4.88 15.59 1.94
N VAL A 61 -3.60 15.95 2.12
CA VAL A 61 -3.14 17.36 1.97
C VAL A 61 -3.36 17.88 0.55
N ILE A 62 -3.08 17.06 -0.46
CA ILE A 62 -3.32 17.40 -1.87
C ILE A 62 -4.82 17.52 -2.14
N GLY A 63 -5.63 16.58 -1.64
CA GLY A 63 -7.09 16.60 -1.74
C GLY A 63 -7.69 17.88 -1.17
N TYR A 64 -7.25 18.27 0.03
CA TYR A 64 -7.66 19.52 0.68
C TYR A 64 -7.28 20.76 -0.14
N THR A 65 -6.07 20.78 -0.71
CA THR A 65 -5.57 21.91 -1.51
C THR A 65 -6.34 22.05 -2.83
N LEU A 66 -6.75 20.94 -3.44
CA LEU A 66 -7.51 20.91 -4.70
C LEU A 66 -9.02 21.01 -4.50
N GLY A 67 -9.51 21.04 -3.25
CA GLY A 67 -10.94 21.04 -2.93
C GLY A 67 -11.67 19.74 -3.32
N ILE A 68 -10.94 18.64 -3.50
CA ILE A 68 -11.51 17.34 -3.87
C ILE A 68 -11.92 16.62 -2.57
N PRO A 69 -13.14 16.04 -2.50
CA PRO A 69 -13.55 15.25 -1.34
C PRO A 69 -12.59 14.11 -1.02
N ASP A 70 -12.23 13.95 0.26
CA ASP A 70 -11.31 12.91 0.74
C ASP A 70 -11.73 11.49 0.34
N VAL A 71 -13.05 11.25 0.22
CA VAL A 71 -13.58 9.96 -0.21
C VAL A 71 -13.12 9.62 -1.63
N ILE A 72 -13.14 10.59 -2.55
CA ILE A 72 -12.70 10.38 -3.94
C ILE A 72 -11.19 10.15 -3.98
N MET A 73 -10.44 10.93 -3.20
CA MET A 73 -8.99 10.75 -3.07
C MET A 73 -8.64 9.36 -2.52
N GLY A 74 -9.39 8.86 -1.54
CA GLY A 74 -9.24 7.53 -0.97
C GLY A 74 -9.55 6.40 -1.96
N ILE A 75 -10.73 6.42 -2.57
CA ILE A 75 -11.18 5.32 -3.44
C ILE A 75 -10.46 5.28 -4.79
N THR A 76 -9.85 6.38 -5.24
CA THR A 76 -9.16 6.44 -6.54
C THR A 76 -7.65 6.48 -6.36
N PHE A 77 -7.12 7.52 -5.73
CA PHE A 77 -5.66 7.71 -5.65
C PHE A 77 -5.03 6.75 -4.65
N LEU A 78 -5.63 6.58 -3.47
CA LEU A 78 -5.09 5.67 -2.46
C LEU A 78 -5.22 4.21 -2.93
N ALA A 79 -6.39 3.83 -3.45
CA ALA A 79 -6.63 2.49 -3.98
C ALA A 79 -5.68 2.15 -5.16
N ALA A 80 -5.48 3.07 -6.11
CA ALA A 80 -4.49 2.87 -7.17
C ALA A 80 -3.06 2.81 -6.60
N GLY A 81 -2.76 3.62 -5.60
CA GLY A 81 -1.45 3.69 -4.95
C GLY A 81 -1.06 2.40 -4.23
N THR A 82 -2.00 1.72 -3.58
CA THR A 82 -1.75 0.44 -2.90
C THR A 82 -1.55 -0.70 -3.90
N SER A 83 -2.26 -0.71 -5.03
CA SER A 83 -2.10 -1.76 -6.06
C SER A 83 -0.80 -1.68 -6.87
N VAL A 84 -0.13 -0.52 -6.91
CA VAL A 84 1.13 -0.36 -7.66
C VAL A 84 2.27 -1.25 -7.10
N PRO A 85 2.57 -1.23 -5.79
CA PRO A 85 3.52 -2.16 -5.18
C PRO A 85 3.20 -3.65 -5.43
N ASP A 86 1.94 -4.06 -5.29
CA ASP A 86 1.51 -5.45 -5.55
C ASP A 86 1.74 -5.84 -7.02
N CYS A 87 1.38 -4.96 -7.94
CA CYS A 87 1.64 -5.14 -9.37
C CYS A 87 3.14 -5.28 -9.65
N MET A 88 3.97 -4.45 -9.04
CA MET A 88 5.42 -4.52 -9.18
C MET A 88 6.00 -5.81 -8.61
N ALA A 89 5.52 -6.27 -7.44
CA ALA A 89 5.94 -7.54 -6.85
C ALA A 89 5.58 -8.73 -7.76
N SER A 90 4.33 -8.80 -8.24
CA SER A 90 3.89 -9.82 -9.20
C SER A 90 4.68 -9.76 -10.51
N LEU A 91 4.98 -8.56 -11.02
CA LEU A 91 5.77 -8.37 -12.24
C LEU A 91 7.20 -8.89 -12.06
N ILE A 92 7.88 -8.58 -10.94
CA ILE A 92 9.25 -9.02 -10.66
C ILE A 92 9.31 -10.55 -10.62
N VAL A 93 8.37 -11.19 -9.93
CA VAL A 93 8.29 -12.65 -9.81
C VAL A 93 7.95 -13.32 -11.14
N ALA A 94 7.04 -12.75 -11.92
CA ALA A 94 6.72 -13.23 -13.27
C ALA A 94 7.94 -13.16 -14.20
N ARG A 95 8.74 -12.08 -14.11
CA ARG A 95 9.99 -11.92 -14.88
C ARG A 95 11.07 -12.93 -14.50
N GLN A 96 11.02 -13.48 -13.29
CA GLN A 96 11.92 -14.53 -12.82
C GLN A 96 11.48 -15.94 -13.26
N GLY A 97 10.39 -16.06 -14.02
CA GLY A 97 9.86 -17.35 -14.49
C GLY A 97 8.97 -18.07 -13.45
N LEU A 98 8.66 -17.42 -12.33
CA LEU A 98 7.85 -17.97 -11.24
C LEU A 98 6.37 -17.57 -11.41
N GLY A 99 5.76 -17.97 -12.53
CA GLY A 99 4.37 -17.60 -12.87
C GLY A 99 3.36 -17.96 -11.79
N ASP A 100 3.46 -19.15 -11.19
CA ASP A 100 2.55 -19.62 -10.14
C ASP A 100 2.58 -18.70 -8.90
N MET A 101 3.75 -18.17 -8.57
CA MET A 101 3.93 -17.24 -7.45
C MET A 101 3.39 -15.85 -7.79
N ALA A 102 3.48 -15.41 -9.05
CA ALA A 102 2.87 -14.14 -9.47
C ALA A 102 1.33 -14.20 -9.44
N VAL A 103 0.76 -15.35 -9.82
CA VAL A 103 -0.70 -15.59 -9.75
C VAL A 103 -1.16 -15.66 -8.30
N SER A 104 -0.44 -16.38 -7.44
CA SER A 104 -0.78 -16.48 -6.02
C SER A 104 -0.67 -15.13 -5.29
N ASN A 105 0.31 -14.29 -5.64
CA ASN A 105 0.44 -12.93 -5.10
C ASN A 105 -0.77 -12.07 -5.48
N THR A 106 -1.17 -12.08 -6.75
CA THR A 106 -2.28 -11.26 -7.25
C THR A 106 -3.62 -11.67 -6.62
N ILE A 107 -3.88 -12.98 -6.50
CA ILE A 107 -5.10 -13.49 -5.86
C ILE A 107 -5.05 -13.25 -4.34
N GLY A 108 -3.90 -13.53 -3.72
CA GLY A 108 -3.67 -13.42 -2.28
C GLY A 108 -3.84 -11.99 -1.77
N SER A 109 -3.23 -10.99 -2.42
CA SER A 109 -3.35 -9.59 -2.01
C SER A 109 -4.80 -9.10 -2.04
N ASN A 110 -5.56 -9.40 -3.10
CA ASN A 110 -6.98 -9.00 -3.19
C ASN A 110 -7.85 -9.69 -2.13
N VAL A 111 -7.60 -10.96 -1.86
CA VAL A 111 -8.31 -11.73 -0.81
C VAL A 111 -7.99 -11.16 0.57
N PHE A 112 -6.73 -10.82 0.82
CA PHE A 112 -6.29 -10.18 2.06
C PHE A 112 -6.88 -8.78 2.25
N ASP A 113 -6.94 -7.97 1.20
CA ASP A 113 -7.54 -6.63 1.25
C ASP A 113 -9.03 -6.69 1.62
N ILE A 114 -9.76 -7.66 1.10
CA ILE A 114 -11.20 -7.83 1.42
C ILE A 114 -11.37 -8.37 2.85
N LEU A 115 -10.69 -9.48 3.19
CA LEU A 115 -10.89 -10.15 4.49
C LEU A 115 -10.30 -9.35 5.65
N VAL A 116 -9.08 -8.85 5.48
CA VAL A 116 -8.33 -8.16 6.54
C VAL A 116 -8.50 -6.65 6.41
N GLY A 117 -8.29 -6.09 5.23
CA GLY A 117 -8.38 -4.65 4.99
C GLY A 117 -9.78 -4.07 5.26
N LEU A 118 -10.85 -4.73 4.80
CA LEU A 118 -12.23 -4.31 5.09
C LEU A 118 -12.81 -4.99 6.35
N GLY A 119 -12.58 -6.29 6.50
CA GLY A 119 -13.21 -7.07 7.57
C GLY A 119 -12.73 -6.71 8.98
N VAL A 120 -11.44 -6.45 9.19
CA VAL A 120 -10.90 -6.16 10.53
C VAL A 120 -11.36 -4.80 11.06
N PRO A 121 -11.25 -3.67 10.32
CA PRO A 121 -11.74 -2.38 10.81
C PRO A 121 -13.24 -2.37 11.10
N TRP A 122 -14.03 -3.03 10.25
CA TRP A 122 -15.48 -3.14 10.44
C TRP A 122 -15.85 -4.02 11.63
N GLY A 123 -15.15 -5.14 11.80
CA GLY A 123 -15.29 -6.01 12.97
C GLY A 123 -14.92 -5.29 14.27
N LEU A 124 -13.78 -4.60 14.29
CA LEU A 124 -13.35 -3.79 15.44
C LEU A 124 -14.36 -2.69 15.79
N GLN A 125 -14.88 -1.99 14.78
CA GLN A 125 -15.91 -0.98 15.00
C GLN A 125 -17.20 -1.58 15.54
N THR A 126 -17.61 -2.76 15.05
CA THR A 126 -18.80 -3.47 15.52
C THR A 126 -18.63 -3.97 16.96
N MET A 127 -17.43 -4.43 17.34
CA MET A 127 -17.14 -4.87 18.72
C MET A 127 -17.03 -3.70 19.71
N ALA A 128 -16.58 -2.53 19.25
CA ALA A 128 -16.43 -1.34 20.08
C ALA A 128 -17.75 -0.57 20.28
N ILE A 129 -18.78 -0.85 19.49
CA ILE A 129 -20.09 -0.20 19.54
C ILE A 129 -21.08 -1.14 20.26
N ASP A 130 -21.83 -0.61 21.22
CA ASP A 130 -22.81 -1.37 21.99
C ASP A 130 -23.85 -2.05 21.08
N SER A 131 -24.24 -3.28 21.42
CA SER A 131 -25.08 -4.14 20.57
C SER A 131 -26.47 -3.53 20.40
N GLY A 132 -26.68 -2.79 19.30
CA GLY A 132 -27.93 -2.09 18.99
C GLY A 132 -27.80 -0.65 18.46
N SER A 133 -26.59 -0.10 18.40
CA SER A 133 -26.37 1.26 17.87
C SER A 133 -26.39 1.31 16.32
N THR A 134 -26.96 2.39 15.77
CA THR A 134 -27.00 2.63 14.31
C THR A 134 -25.74 3.36 13.85
N VAL A 135 -24.95 2.70 13.00
CA VAL A 135 -23.80 3.32 12.32
C VAL A 135 -24.32 4.28 11.24
N LYS A 136 -24.14 5.58 11.44
CA LYS A 136 -24.51 6.60 10.45
C LYS A 136 -23.51 6.59 9.29
N ILE A 137 -23.89 6.00 8.16
CA ILE A 137 -23.09 5.96 6.93
C ILE A 137 -23.33 7.25 6.13
N ASN A 138 -22.27 7.99 5.83
CA ASN A 138 -22.35 9.19 4.99
C ASN A 138 -22.57 8.81 3.52
N SER A 139 -23.78 9.01 3.02
CA SER A 139 -24.21 8.56 1.68
C SER A 139 -23.60 9.35 0.52
N LYS A 140 -23.06 10.55 0.78
CA LYS A 140 -22.54 11.43 -0.29
C LYS A 140 -21.38 10.79 -1.05
N GLY A 141 -20.48 10.10 -0.34
CA GLY A 141 -19.35 9.41 -0.97
C GLY A 141 -19.77 8.19 -1.80
N LEU A 142 -20.83 7.51 -1.38
CA LEU A 142 -21.28 6.24 -1.98
C LEU A 142 -21.80 6.42 -3.41
N VAL A 143 -22.52 7.53 -3.67
CA VAL A 143 -22.98 7.87 -5.03
C VAL A 143 -21.80 8.10 -5.98
N TYR A 144 -20.77 8.82 -5.53
CA TYR A 144 -19.57 9.04 -6.34
C TYR A 144 -18.78 7.74 -6.56
N SER A 145 -18.65 6.89 -5.53
CA SER A 145 -18.01 5.57 -5.68
C SER A 145 -18.72 4.69 -6.69
N VAL A 146 -20.06 4.65 -6.66
CA VAL A 146 -20.86 3.86 -7.62
C VAL A 146 -20.73 4.42 -9.04
N ALA A 147 -20.78 5.74 -9.22
CA ALA A 147 -20.61 6.37 -10.53
C ALA A 147 -19.22 6.12 -11.11
N LEU A 148 -18.17 6.19 -10.28
CA LEU A 148 -16.79 5.99 -10.71
C LEU A 148 -16.51 4.51 -11.03
N LEU A 149 -17.06 3.58 -10.23
CA LEU A 149 -17.00 2.15 -10.52
C LEU A 149 -17.70 1.81 -11.84
N LEU A 150 -18.93 2.29 -12.05
CA LEU A 150 -19.68 2.08 -13.30
C LEU A 150 -19.01 2.71 -14.52
N GLY A 151 -18.28 3.80 -14.36
CA GLY A 151 -17.50 4.41 -15.44
C GLY A 151 -16.15 3.74 -15.71
N SER A 152 -15.70 2.85 -14.80
CA SER A 152 -14.41 2.14 -14.92
C SER A 152 -14.54 0.72 -15.48
N VAL A 153 -15.75 0.16 -15.48
CA VAL A 153 -16.11 -1.11 -16.16
C VAL A 153 -16.52 -0.85 -17.61
#